data_AF-A0A2G9QGC8-F1
#
_entry.id   AF-A0A2G9QGC8-F1
#
_cell.length_a   1.000
_cell.length_b   1.000
_cell.length_c   1.000
_cell.angle_alpha   90.00
_cell.angle_beta   90.00
_cell.angle_gamma   90.00
#
_symmetry.space_group_name_H-M   'P 1'
#
loop_
_entity.id
_entity.type
_entity.pdbx_description
1 polymer ?
#
loop_
_entity_poly.entity_id
_entity_poly.type
_entity_poly.pdbx_seq_one_letter_code
_entity_poly.pdbx_strand_id
1 'polypeptide(L)'
;ACLEQYKRQVFIVLFQRLQSSKTTKFVKSFLVFLNLYCVKYGAIALQEMVDSIQPKMFGMVVEKIIIPEIQKVSGPIEKKICAVGLTKVLTECPPMMDTEYTKLWTPLLQALIGLFELPEDDTIPDDEHFIDIEDTPGYQTAFSQLAFAGRKEHDPIGEMVNNPKILLAQSLHKLSTACPGRVSIQKYVRT
;
A
#
# COMPACT_ATOMS: atom_id res chain seq x y z
N ALA A 1 6.71 -9.68 21.34
CA ALA A 1 6.56 -9.00 22.64
C ALA A 1 7.29 -7.64 22.67
N CYS A 2 8.63 -7.56 22.61
CA CYS A 2 9.34 -6.26 22.71
C CYS A 2 9.16 -5.30 21.52
N LEU A 3 8.87 -5.78 20.31
CA LEU A 3 8.75 -4.92 19.12
C LEU A 3 7.36 -4.29 18.93
N GLU A 4 6.32 -4.85 19.56
CA GLU A 4 4.94 -4.39 19.39
C GLU A 4 4.77 -2.92 19.80
N GLN A 5 5.39 -2.53 20.92
CA GLN A 5 5.35 -1.16 21.43
C GLN A 5 5.99 -0.11 20.50
N TYR A 6 6.88 -0.54 19.61
CA TYR A 6 7.57 0.35 18.68
C TYR A 6 6.87 0.46 17.33
N LYS A 7 5.90 -0.40 17.01
CA LYS A 7 5.19 -0.37 15.72
C LYS A 7 4.55 1.00 15.47
N ARG A 8 3.87 1.55 16.48
CA ARG A 8 3.28 2.90 16.39
C ARG A 8 4.33 3.96 16.07
N GLN A 9 5.48 3.92 16.76
CA GLN A 9 6.55 4.87 16.53
C GLN A 9 7.15 4.75 15.12
N VAL A 10 7.27 3.54 14.59
CA VAL A 10 7.71 3.31 13.20
C VAL A 10 6.77 3.97 12.21
N PHE A 11 5.45 3.77 12.37
CA PHE A 11 4.47 4.44 11.51
C PHE A 11 4.56 5.97 11.63
N ILE A 12 4.72 6.52 12.84
CA ILE A 12 4.88 7.97 13.05
C ILE A 12 6.09 8.50 12.26
N VAL A 13 7.24 7.85 12.36
CA VAL A 13 8.46 8.28 11.65
C VAL A 13 8.27 8.20 10.13
N LEU A 14 7.60 7.16 9.64
CA LEU A 14 7.29 7.03 8.21
C LEU A 14 6.32 8.12 7.74
N PHE A 15 5.29 8.44 8.51
CA PHE A 15 4.35 9.53 8.18
C PHE A 15 5.00 10.91 8.27
N GLN A 16 5.92 11.12 9.22
CA GLN A 16 6.72 12.35 9.29
C GLN A 16 7.56 12.50 8.03
N ARG A 17 8.26 11.44 7.60
CA ARG A 17 9.02 11.45 6.35
C ARG A 17 8.13 11.71 5.13
N LEU A 18 6.93 11.12 5.08
CA LEU A 18 5.96 11.38 4.02
C LEU A 18 5.58 12.86 3.91
N GLN A 19 5.55 13.58 5.02
CA GLN A 19 5.22 15.01 5.07
C GLN A 19 6.43 15.91 4.81
N SER A 20 7.60 15.58 5.38
CA SER A 20 8.77 16.44 5.35
C SER A 20 9.61 16.32 4.08
N SER A 21 9.68 15.11 3.50
CA SER A 21 10.61 14.79 2.42
C SER A 21 10.08 13.65 1.55
N LYS A 22 8.93 13.91 0.90
CA LYS A 22 8.29 12.98 -0.04
C LYS A 22 9.15 12.82 -1.30
N THR A 23 9.50 11.57 -1.64
CA THR A 23 10.09 11.18 -2.93
C THR A 23 9.30 10.02 -3.53
N THR A 24 9.36 9.84 -4.86
CA THR A 24 8.67 8.73 -5.55
C THR A 24 9.09 7.37 -5.00
N LYS A 25 10.40 7.15 -4.81
CA LYS A 25 10.98 5.95 -4.21
C LYS A 25 10.45 5.67 -2.80
N PHE A 26 10.33 6.71 -1.97
CA PHE A 26 9.77 6.56 -0.63
C PHE A 26 8.29 6.19 -0.68
N VAL A 27 7.49 6.85 -1.54
CA VAL A 27 6.06 6.57 -1.69
C VAL A 27 5.82 5.13 -2.15
N LYS A 28 6.53 4.67 -3.19
CA LYS A 28 6.47 3.27 -3.66
C LYS A 28 6.75 2.29 -2.52
N SER A 29 7.86 2.50 -1.79
CA SER A 29 8.25 1.65 -0.66
C SER A 29 7.24 1.68 0.50
N PHE A 30 6.68 2.86 0.77
CA PHE A 30 5.70 3.06 1.82
C PHE A 30 4.38 2.34 1.52
N LEU A 31 3.90 2.40 0.27
CA LEU A 31 2.71 1.66 -0.17
C LEU A 31 2.90 0.15 -0.04
N VAL A 32 4.06 -0.38 -0.45
CA VAL A 32 4.39 -1.80 -0.29
C VAL A 32 4.44 -2.17 1.19
N PHE A 33 5.03 -1.33 2.04
CA PHE A 33 5.07 -1.54 3.49
C PHE A 33 3.67 -1.62 4.12
N LEU A 34 2.78 -0.66 3.82
CA LEU A 34 1.41 -0.65 4.37
C LEU A 34 0.66 -1.91 3.95
N ASN A 35 0.75 -2.29 2.68
CA ASN A 35 0.06 -3.47 2.18
C ASN A 35 0.66 -4.76 2.73
N LEU A 36 1.99 -4.85 2.87
CA LEU A 36 2.63 -5.99 3.53
C LEU A 36 2.21 -6.11 4.99
N TYR A 37 2.11 -4.99 5.71
CA TYR A 37 1.59 -4.96 7.07
C TYR A 37 0.14 -5.49 7.12
N CYS A 38 -0.72 -5.02 6.20
CA CYS A 38 -2.10 -5.51 6.06
C CYS A 38 -2.14 -7.02 5.78
N VAL A 39 -1.28 -7.54 4.89
CA VAL A 39 -1.23 -8.97 4.62
C VAL A 39 -0.87 -9.76 5.87
N LYS A 40 0.17 -9.34 6.61
CA LYS A 40 0.69 -10.06 7.77
C LYS A 40 -0.18 -9.97 9.02
N TYR A 41 -0.78 -8.80 9.28
CA TYR A 41 -1.50 -8.53 10.53
C TYR A 41 -3.01 -8.36 10.35
N GLY A 42 -3.49 -8.22 9.11
CA GLY A 42 -4.89 -8.03 8.78
C GLY A 42 -5.26 -6.56 8.53
N ALA A 43 -6.38 -6.36 7.84
CA ALA A 43 -6.85 -5.03 7.47
C ALA A 43 -7.33 -4.19 8.67
N ILE A 44 -8.00 -4.83 9.64
CA ILE A 44 -8.43 -4.19 10.89
C ILE A 44 -7.20 -3.67 11.65
N ALA A 45 -6.18 -4.51 11.83
CA ALA A 45 -4.97 -4.12 12.53
C ALA A 45 -4.22 -2.97 11.84
N LEU A 46 -4.24 -2.90 10.50
CA LEU A 46 -3.69 -1.75 9.77
C LEU A 46 -4.50 -0.48 10.05
N GLN A 47 -5.83 -0.55 9.94
CA GLN A 47 -6.71 0.60 10.15
C GLN A 47 -6.57 1.13 11.59
N GLU A 48 -6.64 0.26 12.60
CA GLU A 48 -6.48 0.62 14.01
C GLU A 48 -5.09 1.21 14.28
N MET A 49 -4.02 0.63 13.71
CA MET A 49 -2.66 1.15 13.86
C MET A 49 -2.54 2.58 13.32
N VAL A 50 -3.09 2.84 12.13
CA VAL A 50 -3.04 4.18 11.51
C VAL A 50 -3.91 5.17 12.27
N ASP A 51 -5.15 4.80 12.63
CA ASP A 51 -6.05 5.69 13.37
C ASP A 51 -5.62 5.93 14.83
N SER A 52 -4.78 5.05 15.41
CA SER A 52 -4.16 5.28 16.73
C SER A 52 -3.14 6.42 16.75
N ILE A 53 -2.67 6.87 15.59
CA ILE A 53 -1.77 8.02 15.47
C ILE A 53 -2.58 9.30 15.47
N GLN A 54 -3.63 9.34 14.65
CA GLN A 54 -4.59 10.44 14.59
C GLN A 54 -5.95 9.89 14.15
N PRO A 55 -7.07 10.31 14.78
CA PRO A 55 -8.39 9.89 14.34
C PRO A 55 -8.64 10.22 12.87
N LYS A 56 -9.23 9.28 12.14
CA LYS A 56 -9.57 9.39 10.72
C LYS A 56 -8.39 9.40 9.74
N MET A 57 -7.17 9.16 10.23
CA MET A 57 -5.97 9.17 9.42
C MET A 57 -5.96 8.04 8.37
N PHE A 58 -6.55 6.89 8.66
CA PHE A 58 -6.66 5.79 7.70
C PHE A 58 -7.40 6.20 6.44
N GLY A 59 -8.56 6.86 6.59
CA GLY A 59 -9.31 7.40 5.45
C GLY A 59 -8.50 8.40 4.63
N MET A 60 -7.74 9.29 5.30
CA MET A 60 -6.84 10.23 4.62
C MET A 60 -5.72 9.53 3.85
N VAL A 61 -5.13 8.48 4.42
CA VAL A 61 -4.07 7.69 3.75
C VAL A 61 -4.63 6.99 2.52
N VAL A 62 -5.82 6.38 2.63
CA VAL A 62 -6.49 5.75 1.47
C VAL A 62 -6.76 6.78 0.38
N GLU A 63 -7.37 7.91 0.74
CA GLU A 63 -7.82 8.94 -0.21
C GLU A 63 -6.67 9.70 -0.87
N LYS A 64 -5.67 10.13 -0.08
CA LYS A 64 -4.64 11.07 -0.53
C LYS A 64 -3.33 10.41 -0.94
N ILE A 65 -3.10 9.16 -0.53
CA ILE A 65 -1.83 8.47 -0.78
C ILE A 65 -2.07 7.21 -1.59
N ILE A 66 -2.86 6.25 -1.10
CA ILE A 66 -3.02 4.96 -1.77
C ILE A 66 -3.66 5.13 -3.14
N ILE A 67 -4.86 5.70 -3.22
CA ILE A 67 -5.60 5.83 -4.48
C ILE A 67 -4.78 6.55 -5.57
N PRO A 68 -4.20 7.74 -5.32
CA PRO A 68 -3.49 8.46 -6.37
C PRO A 68 -2.09 7.91 -6.71
N GLU A 69 -1.44 7.19 -5.80
CA GLU A 69 -0.02 6.82 -5.98
C GLU A 69 0.18 5.32 -6.27
N ILE A 70 -0.85 4.46 -6.13
CA ILE A 70 -0.68 3.01 -6.29
C ILE A 70 -0.22 2.59 -7.69
N GLN A 71 -0.58 3.36 -8.73
CA GLN A 71 -0.12 3.09 -10.10
C GLN A 71 1.39 3.22 -10.29
N LYS A 72 2.07 3.92 -9.38
CA LYS A 72 3.52 4.08 -9.41
C LYS A 72 4.26 2.87 -8.85
N VAL A 73 3.58 1.94 -8.18
CA VAL A 73 4.24 0.75 -7.63
C VAL A 73 4.72 -0.12 -8.79
N SER A 74 6.03 -0.29 -8.88
CA SER A 74 6.72 -1.09 -9.89
C SER A 74 7.25 -2.38 -9.28
N GLY A 75 7.42 -3.40 -10.12
CA GLY A 75 7.93 -4.71 -9.71
C GLY A 75 6.83 -5.75 -9.45
N PRO A 76 7.05 -7.02 -9.86
CA PRO A 76 6.02 -8.06 -9.78
C PRO A 76 5.66 -8.43 -8.34
N ILE A 77 6.63 -8.45 -7.43
CA ILE A 77 6.43 -8.81 -6.02
C ILE A 77 5.72 -7.68 -5.29
N GLU A 78 6.15 -6.44 -5.51
CA GLU A 78 5.59 -5.23 -4.91
C GLU A 78 4.13 -5.04 -5.32
N LYS A 79 3.83 -5.16 -6.63
CA LYS A 79 2.46 -5.13 -7.15
C LYS A 79 1.61 -6.23 -6.55
N LYS A 80 2.15 -7.44 -6.41
CA LYS A 80 1.46 -8.57 -5.77
C LYS A 80 1.13 -8.28 -4.31
N ILE A 81 2.08 -7.78 -3.53
CA ILE A 81 1.88 -7.38 -2.13
C ILE A 81 0.76 -6.34 -2.03
N CYS A 82 0.85 -5.29 -2.86
CA CYS A 82 -0.16 -4.23 -2.91
C CYS A 82 -1.53 -4.75 -3.29
N ALA A 83 -1.62 -5.59 -4.31
CA ALA A 83 -2.89 -6.16 -4.76
C ALA A 83 -3.57 -7.00 -3.66
N VAL A 84 -2.81 -7.86 -2.98
CA VAL A 84 -3.33 -8.68 -1.88
C VAL A 84 -3.73 -7.81 -0.70
N GLY A 85 -2.88 -6.85 -0.29
CA GLY A 85 -3.16 -5.94 0.81
C GLY A 85 -4.42 -5.10 0.60
N LEU A 86 -4.57 -4.50 -0.59
CA LEU A 86 -5.76 -3.71 -0.95
C LEU A 86 -7.01 -4.57 -1.05
N THR A 87 -6.91 -5.80 -1.56
CA THR A 87 -8.03 -6.75 -1.55
C THR A 87 -8.52 -6.96 -0.12
N LYS A 88 -7.62 -7.22 0.84
CA LYS A 88 -8.00 -7.38 2.26
C LYS A 88 -8.58 -6.09 2.84
N VAL A 89 -8.05 -4.92 2.50
CA VAL A 89 -8.65 -3.64 2.91
C VAL A 89 -10.08 -3.49 2.39
N LEU A 90 -10.34 -3.86 1.14
CA LEU A 90 -11.67 -3.77 0.53
C LEU A 90 -12.67 -4.77 1.13
N THR A 91 -12.23 -5.97 1.49
CA THR A 91 -13.14 -7.08 1.83
C THR A 91 -13.13 -7.51 3.28
N GLU A 92 -12.11 -7.12 4.05
CA GLU A 92 -11.90 -7.56 5.44
C GLU A 92 -11.75 -6.38 6.43
N CYS A 93 -12.04 -5.15 5.99
CA CYS A 93 -12.03 -3.96 6.85
C CYS A 93 -13.46 -3.42 7.06
N PRO A 94 -14.16 -3.77 8.15
CA PRO A 94 -15.51 -3.27 8.41
C PRO A 94 -15.65 -1.75 8.36
N PRO A 95 -14.67 -0.94 8.84
CA PRO A 95 -14.72 0.52 8.67
C PRO A 95 -14.88 0.99 7.22
N MET A 96 -14.38 0.24 6.22
CA MET A 96 -14.55 0.58 4.80
C MET A 96 -16.00 0.42 4.31
N MET A 97 -16.88 -0.22 5.09
CA MET A 97 -18.28 -0.48 4.74
C MET A 97 -19.27 0.29 5.62
N ASP A 98 -18.94 0.45 6.90
CA ASP A 98 -19.90 0.84 7.93
C ASP A 98 -19.66 2.29 8.45
N THR A 99 -18.76 3.06 7.83
CA THR A 99 -18.37 4.40 8.31
C THR A 99 -18.33 5.44 7.19
N GLU A 100 -17.79 6.63 7.47
CA GLU A 100 -17.54 7.67 6.47
C GLU A 100 -16.54 7.26 5.37
N TYR A 101 -15.83 6.13 5.55
CA TYR A 101 -14.90 5.60 4.55
C TYR A 101 -15.59 4.85 3.41
N THR A 102 -16.90 4.54 3.49
CA THR A 102 -17.62 3.80 2.44
C THR A 102 -17.54 4.50 1.08
N LYS A 103 -17.46 5.83 1.06
CA LYS A 103 -17.24 6.63 -0.17
C LYS A 103 -15.90 6.34 -0.87
N LEU A 104 -14.90 5.83 -0.13
CA LEU A 104 -13.58 5.51 -0.64
C LEU A 104 -13.50 4.10 -1.22
N TRP A 105 -14.51 3.25 -0.98
CA TRP A 105 -14.47 1.86 -1.40
C TRP A 105 -14.44 1.71 -2.92
N THR A 106 -15.34 2.41 -3.64
CA THR A 106 -15.40 2.35 -5.10
C THR A 106 -14.12 2.91 -5.76
N PRO A 107 -13.63 4.11 -5.38
CA PRO A 107 -12.35 4.61 -5.88
C PRO A 107 -11.16 3.67 -5.59
N LEU A 108 -11.14 3.04 -4.41
CA LEU A 108 -10.06 2.11 -4.05
C LEU A 108 -10.12 0.82 -4.88
N LEU A 109 -11.31 0.27 -5.13
CA LEU A 109 -11.48 -0.86 -6.03
C LEU A 109 -11.04 -0.50 -7.46
N GLN A 110 -11.40 0.70 -7.94
CA GLN A 110 -10.98 1.17 -9.26
C GLN A 110 -9.46 1.32 -9.35
N ALA A 111 -8.81 1.83 -8.30
CA ALA A 111 -7.35 1.92 -8.23
C ALA A 111 -6.68 0.54 -8.24
N LEU A 112 -7.26 -0.45 -7.55
CA LEU A 112 -6.80 -1.84 -7.58
C LEU A 112 -6.97 -2.49 -8.95
N ILE A 113 -8.10 -2.26 -9.63
CA ILE A 113 -8.29 -2.71 -11.02
C ILE A 113 -7.28 -2.03 -11.94
N GLY A 114 -7.04 -0.72 -11.75
CA GLY A 114 -5.99 0.00 -12.46
C GLY A 114 -4.64 -0.69 -12.31
N LEU A 115 -4.27 -1.12 -11.10
CA LEU A 115 -2.99 -1.77 -10.82
C LEU A 115 -2.80 -3.08 -11.62
N PHE A 116 -3.90 -3.71 -12.02
CA PHE A 116 -3.92 -4.96 -12.78
C PHE A 116 -3.93 -4.80 -14.29
N GLU A 117 -4.49 -3.70 -14.79
CA GLU A 117 -4.84 -3.53 -16.20
C GLU A 117 -4.14 -2.35 -16.87
N LEU A 118 -3.68 -1.36 -16.10
CA LEU A 118 -3.01 -0.18 -16.62
C LEU A 118 -1.49 -0.32 -16.53
N PRO A 119 -0.74 0.37 -17.42
CA PRO A 119 0.70 0.45 -17.30
C PRO A 119 1.13 1.19 -16.03
N GLU A 120 2.38 0.98 -15.61
CA GLU A 120 2.99 1.70 -14.50
C GLU A 120 3.01 3.21 -14.80
N ASP A 121 2.73 4.02 -13.77
CA ASP A 121 2.88 5.47 -13.86
C ASP A 121 4.34 5.85 -13.58
N ASP A 122 5.10 6.02 -14.66
CA ASP A 122 6.51 6.42 -14.65
C ASP A 122 6.71 7.92 -14.95
N THR A 123 5.66 8.74 -14.80
CA THR A 123 5.70 10.17 -15.17
C THR A 123 6.64 11.01 -14.32
N ILE A 124 6.98 10.53 -13.11
CA ILE A 124 7.91 11.20 -12.20
C ILE A 124 9.10 10.25 -11.97
N PRO A 125 10.31 10.61 -12.43
CA PRO A 125 11.53 9.87 -12.11
C PRO A 125 11.66 9.68 -10.59
N ASP A 126 12.32 8.59 -10.18
CA ASP A 126 12.71 8.46 -8.79
C ASP A 126 13.78 9.52 -8.49
N ASP A 127 13.36 10.69 -8.01
CA ASP A 127 14.27 11.75 -7.57
C ASP A 127 15.19 11.18 -6.48
N GLU A 128 16.42 10.88 -6.88
CA GLU A 128 17.54 10.57 -5.98
C GLU A 128 18.20 11.85 -5.45
N HIS A 129 17.50 12.99 -5.47
CA HIS A 129 17.91 14.13 -4.66
C HIS A 129 17.54 13.87 -3.20
N PHE A 130 18.34 13.01 -2.55
CA PHE A 130 18.66 13.26 -1.17
C PHE A 130 19.15 14.71 -1.09
N ILE A 131 18.47 15.54 -0.29
CA ILE A 131 19.11 16.71 0.26
C ILE A 131 20.19 16.13 1.18
N ASP A 132 21.36 15.85 0.61
CA ASP A 132 22.58 15.76 1.38
C ASP A 132 22.71 17.12 2.04
N ILE A 133 22.50 17.13 3.35
CA ILE A 133 22.89 18.27 4.17
C ILE A 133 24.40 18.41 3.94
N GLU A 134 24.75 19.53 3.31
CA GLU A 134 26.06 19.95 2.78
C GLU A 134 27.34 19.41 3.45
N ASP A 135 28.32 19.22 2.55
CA ASP A 135 29.77 19.44 2.71
C ASP A 135 30.59 18.47 3.56
N THR A 136 31.08 17.41 2.90
CA THR A 136 32.48 16.98 3.09
C THR A 136 33.05 16.44 1.77
N PRO A 137 34.12 17.02 1.19
CA PRO A 137 34.80 16.45 0.04
C PRO A 137 35.63 15.25 0.52
N GLY A 138 34.98 14.12 0.74
CA GLY A 138 35.58 12.95 1.35
C GLY A 138 34.93 11.66 0.87
N TYR A 139 35.67 10.92 0.04
CA TYR A 139 35.55 9.49 -0.22
C TYR A 139 34.12 8.97 -0.53
N GLN A 140 33.78 8.87 -1.83
CA GLN A 140 32.64 8.06 -2.26
C GLN A 140 32.88 6.59 -1.87
N THR A 141 32.11 6.08 -0.90
CA THR A 141 32.07 4.64 -0.59
C THR A 141 31.39 3.89 -1.72
N ALA A 142 32.18 3.27 -2.60
CA ALA A 142 31.67 2.36 -3.62
C ALA A 142 31.19 1.06 -2.94
N PHE A 143 29.89 0.76 -3.04
CA PHE A 143 29.34 -0.53 -2.64
C PHE A 143 29.69 -1.58 -3.70
N SER A 144 30.55 -2.55 -3.37
CA SER A 144 30.79 -3.71 -4.22
C SER A 144 29.91 -4.87 -3.79
N GLN A 145 28.84 -5.12 -4.54
CA GLN A 145 28.01 -6.30 -4.34
C GLN A 145 28.75 -7.56 -4.82
N LEU A 146 28.86 -8.57 -3.95
CA LEU A 146 29.47 -9.85 -4.31
C LEU A 146 28.59 -10.58 -5.35
N ALA A 147 29.08 -10.72 -6.57
CA ALA A 147 28.35 -11.27 -7.73
C ALA A 147 27.73 -12.67 -7.49
N PHE A 148 28.28 -13.46 -6.57
CA PHE A 148 27.82 -14.82 -6.25
C PHE A 148 27.04 -14.93 -4.94
N ALA A 149 26.88 -13.84 -4.19
CA ALA A 149 26.11 -13.80 -2.94
C ALA A 149 24.80 -13.00 -3.09
N GLY A 150 24.25 -12.94 -4.31
CA GLY A 150 22.94 -12.34 -4.56
C GLY A 150 21.87 -13.07 -3.74
N ARG A 151 21.25 -12.38 -2.78
CA ARG A 151 20.05 -12.90 -2.11
C ARG A 151 18.96 -13.00 -3.17
N LYS A 152 18.35 -14.18 -3.31
CA LYS A 152 17.13 -14.32 -4.11
C LYS A 152 16.08 -13.35 -3.59
N GLU A 153 15.40 -12.64 -4.49
CA GLU A 153 14.24 -11.83 -4.14
C GLU A 153 13.25 -12.69 -3.34
N HIS A 154 13.00 -12.27 -2.11
CA HIS A 154 12.13 -12.98 -1.19
C HIS A 154 10.71 -12.47 -1.37
N ASP A 155 9.84 -13.26 -1.99
CA ASP A 155 8.40 -13.00 -2.02
C ASP A 155 7.79 -13.36 -0.65
N PRO A 156 7.36 -12.37 0.16
CA PRO A 156 6.78 -12.63 1.48
C PRO A 156 5.36 -13.21 1.40
N ILE A 157 4.71 -13.14 0.23
CA ILE A 157 3.40 -13.74 -0.03
C ILE A 157 3.57 -15.19 -0.50
N GLY A 158 4.67 -15.48 -1.21
CA GLY A 158 5.00 -16.81 -1.73
C GLY A 158 3.87 -17.41 -2.57
N GLU A 159 3.71 -18.74 -2.50
CA GLU A 159 2.67 -19.48 -3.24
C GLU A 159 1.26 -19.35 -2.63
N MET A 160 1.10 -18.67 -1.48
CA MET A 160 -0.21 -18.49 -0.85
C MET A 160 -1.22 -17.82 -1.80
N VAL A 161 -0.73 -16.94 -2.68
CA VAL A 161 -1.54 -16.27 -3.70
C VAL A 161 -0.83 -16.37 -5.04
N ASN A 162 -1.27 -17.29 -5.89
CA ASN A 162 -0.71 -17.45 -7.24
C ASN A 162 -1.20 -16.37 -8.21
N ASN A 163 -2.47 -15.97 -8.10
CA ASN A 163 -3.06 -14.95 -8.95
C ASN A 163 -3.88 -13.94 -8.12
N PRO A 164 -3.37 -12.72 -7.93
CA PRO A 164 -4.07 -11.68 -7.18
C PRO A 164 -5.43 -11.28 -7.76
N LYS A 165 -5.64 -11.40 -9.08
CA LYS A 165 -6.94 -11.12 -9.71
C LYS A 165 -7.99 -12.16 -9.29
N ILE A 166 -7.59 -13.43 -9.24
CA ILE A 166 -8.47 -14.52 -8.75
C ILE A 166 -8.80 -14.33 -7.27
N LEU A 167 -7.79 -13.96 -6.45
CA LEU A 167 -8.02 -13.64 -5.04
C LEU A 167 -9.04 -12.52 -4.89
N LEU A 168 -8.90 -11.43 -5.65
CA LEU A 168 -9.86 -10.32 -5.62
C LEU A 168 -11.27 -10.80 -5.96
N ALA A 169 -11.43 -11.53 -7.06
CA ALA A 169 -12.74 -12.04 -7.49
C ALA A 169 -13.39 -12.94 -6.42
N GLN A 170 -12.63 -13.85 -5.82
CA GLN A 170 -13.11 -14.73 -4.76
C GLN A 170 -13.47 -13.96 -3.48
N SER A 171 -12.66 -12.95 -3.12
CA SER A 171 -12.89 -12.15 -1.91
C SER A 171 -14.10 -11.24 -2.06
N LEU A 172 -14.30 -10.65 -3.25
CA LEU A 172 -15.50 -9.89 -3.57
C LEU A 172 -16.75 -10.76 -3.61
N HIS A 173 -16.66 -11.98 -4.14
CA HIS A 173 -17.77 -12.93 -4.12
C HIS A 173 -18.18 -13.26 -2.67
N LYS A 174 -17.22 -13.58 -1.81
CA LYS A 174 -17.45 -13.82 -0.37
C LYS A 174 -18.06 -12.60 0.34
N LEU A 175 -17.55 -11.40 0.07
CA LEU A 175 -18.10 -10.17 0.64
C LEU A 175 -19.55 -9.94 0.17
N SER A 176 -19.83 -10.15 -1.11
CA SER A 176 -21.15 -9.97 -1.72
C SER A 176 -22.19 -10.94 -1.14
N THR A 177 -21.81 -12.21 -0.91
CA THR A 177 -22.70 -13.19 -0.28
C THR A 177 -22.91 -12.93 1.20
N ALA A 178 -21.88 -12.45 1.92
CA ALA A 178 -21.99 -12.11 3.33
C ALA A 178 -22.81 -10.83 3.59
N CYS A 179 -22.72 -9.84 2.70
CA CYS A 179 -23.36 -8.54 2.84
C CYS A 179 -24.10 -8.09 1.56
N PRO A 180 -25.21 -8.77 1.18
CA PRO A 180 -25.94 -8.43 -0.04
C PRO A 180 -26.43 -6.98 -0.04
N GLY A 181 -26.22 -6.26 -1.13
CA GLY A 181 -26.75 -4.90 -1.34
C GLY A 181 -25.99 -3.74 -0.67
N ARG A 182 -24.96 -4.01 0.14
CA ARG A 182 -24.15 -2.94 0.77
C ARG A 182 -23.16 -2.27 -0.18
N VAL A 183 -22.62 -3.03 -1.11
CA VAL A 183 -21.70 -2.51 -2.12
C VAL A 183 -22.52 -1.85 -3.23
N SER A 184 -22.88 -0.59 -3.01
CA SER A 184 -23.48 0.24 -4.05
C SER A 184 -22.39 0.64 -5.03
N ILE A 185 -22.28 -0.09 -6.15
CA ILE A 185 -21.57 0.40 -7.33
C ILE A 185 -22.36 1.64 -7.76
N GLN A 186 -21.89 2.84 -7.39
CA GLN A 186 -22.51 4.09 -7.81
C GLN A 186 -22.76 3.99 -9.30
N LYS A 187 -24.03 4.03 -9.70
CA LYS A 187 -24.44 4.02 -11.10
C LYS A 187 -23.67 5.15 -11.77
N TYR A 188 -22.67 4.81 -12.58
CA TYR A 188 -22.07 5.76 -13.50
C TYR A 188 -23.18 6.16 -14.46
N VAL A 189 -23.87 7.26 -14.14
CA VAL A 189 -24.74 7.95 -15.06
C VAL A 189 -23.82 8.55 -16.10
N ARG A 190 -23.60 7.82 -17.21
CA ARG A 190 -23.14 8.43 -18.44
C ARG A 190 -24.22 9.43 -18.83
N THR A 191 -23.88 10.72 -18.73
CA THR A 191 -24.60 11.79 -19.43
C THR A 191 -23.85 12.05 -20.72
#